data_AF-A0A4R3KF47-F1
#
_entry.id   AF-A0A4R3KF47-F1
#
_cell.length_a   1.000
_cell.length_b   1.000
_cell.length_c   1.000
_cell.angle_alpha   90.00
_cell.angle_beta   90.00
_cell.angle_gamma   90.00
#
_symmetry.space_group_name_H-M   'P 1'
#
loop_
_entity.id
_entity.type
_entity.pdbx_description
1 polymer ?
#
loop_
_entity_poly.entity_id
_entity_poly.type
_entity_poly.pdbx_seq_one_letter_code
_entity_poly.pdbx_strand_id
1 'polypeptide(L)'
;MNKGKNKILAGKRLYIFLFFIAVLAGSGLFYYFYWMRTPQYAVKIVADAVSKHDTETFYKYVDVDSVLDGAYDDYFTVYFAEDPFMSKNPIKNFAAVLVKMAKPLAVSEMKKKVDYYVKTGNWQEENTGQDNNEAAALTGKNSDITGLAAIKDMHFQKIKFTKKESDKAIVGLAFTEDGEKDETVINIKMEKQADGVWKVVSIDNMKEYAEKIIARKASKEG
;
A
#
# COMPACT_ATOMS: atom_id res chain seq x y z
N MET A 1 -41.41 -43.60 42.04
CA MET A 1 -41.34 -43.74 40.57
C MET A 1 -41.04 -42.37 39.91
N ASN A 2 -39.81 -41.84 40.02
CA ASN A 2 -39.50 -40.50 39.42
C ASN A 2 -38.03 -40.29 38.97
N LYS A 3 -37.11 -41.25 39.21
CA LYS A 3 -35.69 -41.10 38.85
C LYS A 3 -35.41 -41.23 37.33
N GLY A 4 -36.23 -41.97 36.59
CA GLY A 4 -36.04 -42.19 35.14
C GLY A 4 -36.39 -40.97 34.27
N LYS A 5 -37.47 -40.25 34.59
CA LYS A 5 -37.90 -39.06 33.83
C LYS A 5 -36.89 -37.91 33.96
N ASN A 6 -36.34 -37.70 35.15
CA ASN A 6 -35.37 -36.63 35.42
C ASN A 6 -34.03 -36.81 34.67
N LYS A 7 -33.56 -38.07 34.49
CA LYS A 7 -32.35 -38.35 33.69
C LYS A 7 -32.55 -38.04 32.19
N ILE A 8 -33.71 -38.36 31.64
CA ILE A 8 -34.04 -38.10 30.22
C ILE A 8 -34.18 -36.59 29.96
N LEU A 9 -34.80 -35.86 30.91
CA LEU A 9 -34.91 -34.40 30.88
C LEU A 9 -33.54 -33.69 31.01
N ALA A 10 -32.65 -34.20 31.87
CA ALA A 10 -31.30 -33.66 32.01
C ALA A 10 -30.45 -33.84 30.74
N GLY A 11 -30.53 -35.01 30.10
CA GLY A 11 -29.86 -35.27 28.81
C GLY A 11 -30.37 -34.34 27.70
N LYS A 12 -31.69 -34.17 27.56
CA LYS A 12 -32.26 -33.22 26.58
C LYS A 12 -31.81 -31.77 26.82
N ARG A 13 -31.75 -31.32 28.07
CA ARG A 13 -31.27 -29.97 28.43
C ARG A 13 -29.79 -29.77 28.11
N LEU A 14 -28.96 -30.81 28.30
CA LEU A 14 -27.55 -30.79 27.92
C LEU A 14 -27.36 -30.68 26.40
N TYR A 15 -28.13 -31.44 25.60
CA TYR A 15 -28.07 -31.34 24.14
C TYR A 15 -28.51 -29.96 23.61
N ILE A 16 -29.55 -29.37 24.21
CA ILE A 16 -29.98 -28.01 23.88
C ILE A 16 -28.88 -27.00 24.21
N PHE A 17 -28.25 -27.13 25.38
CA PHE A 17 -27.14 -26.26 25.78
C PHE A 17 -25.93 -26.38 24.86
N LEU A 18 -25.52 -27.61 24.49
CA LEU A 18 -24.44 -27.85 23.54
C LEU A 18 -24.77 -27.31 22.14
N PHE A 19 -26.01 -27.42 21.70
CA PHE A 19 -26.48 -26.82 20.44
C PHE A 19 -26.35 -25.29 20.47
N PHE A 20 -26.74 -24.63 21.55
CA PHE A 20 -26.57 -23.18 21.70
C PHE A 20 -25.09 -22.76 21.69
N ILE A 21 -24.20 -23.51 22.33
CA ILE A 21 -22.75 -23.24 22.28
C ILE A 21 -22.21 -23.42 20.85
N ALA A 22 -22.62 -24.47 20.14
CA ALA A 22 -22.22 -24.70 18.77
C ALA A 22 -22.69 -23.59 17.82
N VAL A 23 -23.92 -23.09 18.00
CA VAL A 23 -24.46 -21.96 17.22
C VAL A 23 -23.68 -20.67 17.53
N LEU A 24 -23.40 -20.39 18.81
CA LEU A 24 -22.60 -19.23 19.22
C LEU A 24 -21.18 -19.30 18.65
N ALA A 25 -20.49 -20.43 18.79
CA ALA A 25 -19.16 -20.66 18.23
C ALA A 25 -19.16 -20.55 16.69
N GLY A 26 -20.15 -21.15 16.02
CA GLY A 26 -20.31 -21.08 14.57
C GLY A 26 -20.58 -19.65 14.08
N SER A 27 -21.40 -18.88 14.80
CA SER A 27 -21.67 -17.47 14.48
C SER A 27 -20.44 -16.58 14.68
N GLY A 28 -19.66 -16.82 15.73
CA GLY A 28 -18.40 -16.13 15.98
C GLY A 28 -17.34 -16.46 14.93
N LEU A 29 -17.21 -17.73 14.55
CA LEU A 29 -16.33 -18.17 13.47
C LEU A 29 -16.75 -17.56 12.13
N PHE A 30 -18.04 -17.57 11.81
CA PHE A 30 -18.56 -16.97 10.59
C PHE A 30 -18.27 -15.47 10.52
N TYR A 31 -18.51 -14.73 11.61
CA TYR A 31 -18.19 -13.31 11.69
C TYR A 31 -16.68 -13.04 11.57
N TYR A 32 -15.85 -13.88 12.20
CA TYR A 32 -14.39 -13.81 12.11
C TYR A 32 -13.88 -14.02 10.68
N PHE A 33 -14.37 -15.06 9.99
CA PHE A 33 -14.06 -15.31 8.58
C PHE A 33 -14.55 -14.20 7.66
N TYR A 34 -15.69 -13.57 7.96
CA TYR A 34 -16.18 -12.43 7.21
C TYR A 34 -15.27 -11.21 7.37
N TRP A 35 -14.85 -10.92 8.61
CA TRP A 35 -13.90 -9.83 8.92
C TRP A 35 -12.55 -10.01 8.23
N MET A 36 -12.04 -11.25 8.19
CA MET A 36 -10.79 -11.60 7.49
C MET A 36 -10.85 -11.34 5.98
N ARG A 37 -12.04 -11.22 5.40
CA ARG A 37 -12.28 -10.99 3.95
C ARG A 37 -12.61 -9.53 3.64
N THR A 38 -12.18 -8.60 4.49
CA THR A 38 -12.36 -7.16 4.30
C THR A 38 -11.07 -6.51 3.77
N PRO A 39 -11.17 -5.47 2.93
CA PRO A 39 -10.01 -4.67 2.51
C PRO A 39 -9.22 -4.10 3.70
N GLN A 40 -9.91 -3.66 4.75
CA GLN A 40 -9.29 -3.09 5.95
C GLN A 40 -8.43 -4.11 6.70
N TYR A 41 -8.89 -5.37 6.77
CA TYR A 41 -8.12 -6.44 7.38
C TYR A 41 -6.86 -6.74 6.58
N ALA A 42 -6.94 -6.74 5.24
CA ALA A 42 -5.77 -6.88 4.38
C ALA A 42 -4.75 -5.75 4.58
N VAL A 43 -5.19 -4.49 4.73
CA VAL A 43 -4.28 -3.37 5.08
C VAL A 43 -3.56 -3.62 6.40
N LYS A 44 -4.27 -4.12 7.42
CA LYS A 44 -3.63 -4.48 8.68
C LYS A 44 -2.60 -5.60 8.50
N ILE A 45 -2.89 -6.61 7.69
CA ILE A 45 -1.93 -7.68 7.39
C ILE A 45 -0.69 -7.11 6.72
N VAL A 46 -0.83 -6.19 5.76
CA VAL A 46 0.32 -5.52 5.12
C VAL A 46 1.17 -4.79 6.15
N ALA A 47 0.55 -4.01 7.04
CA ALA A 47 1.27 -3.29 8.10
C ALA A 47 1.98 -4.25 9.07
N ASP A 48 1.31 -5.32 9.49
CA ASP A 48 1.89 -6.36 10.36
C ASP A 48 3.05 -7.08 9.66
N ALA A 49 2.94 -7.35 8.35
CA ALA A 49 3.98 -8.00 7.56
C ALA A 49 5.24 -7.14 7.45
N VAL A 50 5.09 -5.84 7.20
CA VAL A 50 6.21 -4.88 7.22
C VAL A 50 6.85 -4.84 8.61
N SER A 51 6.06 -4.73 9.67
CA SER A 51 6.57 -4.66 11.04
C SER A 51 7.29 -5.93 11.50
N LYS A 52 6.93 -7.10 10.96
CA LYS A 52 7.52 -8.40 11.31
C LYS A 52 8.57 -8.87 10.32
N HIS A 53 8.90 -8.06 9.31
CA HIS A 53 9.78 -8.43 8.22
C HIS A 53 9.34 -9.68 7.44
N ASP A 54 8.03 -9.92 7.36
CA ASP A 54 7.43 -11.04 6.62
C ASP A 54 7.19 -10.64 5.16
N THR A 55 8.21 -10.85 4.34
CA THR A 55 8.16 -10.54 2.91
C THR A 55 7.14 -11.38 2.16
N GLU A 56 6.99 -12.66 2.50
CA GLU A 56 6.05 -13.56 1.82
C GLU A 56 4.61 -13.05 1.98
N THR A 57 4.21 -12.74 3.22
CA THR A 57 2.89 -12.18 3.49
C THR A 57 2.74 -10.80 2.84
N PHE A 58 3.77 -9.95 2.86
CA PHE A 58 3.71 -8.65 2.20
C PHE A 58 3.39 -8.78 0.70
N TYR A 59 4.15 -9.61 -0.04
CA TYR A 59 3.94 -9.82 -1.48
C TYR A 59 2.65 -10.57 -1.81
N LYS A 60 2.09 -11.33 -0.87
CA LYS A 60 0.77 -11.94 -1.02
C LYS A 60 -0.35 -10.89 -1.02
N TYR A 61 -0.20 -9.81 -0.24
CA TYR A 61 -1.23 -8.78 -0.07
C TYR A 61 -0.94 -7.48 -0.83
N VAL A 62 0.24 -7.33 -1.45
CA VAL A 62 0.63 -6.17 -2.25
C VAL A 62 1.17 -6.61 -3.60
N ASP A 63 0.54 -6.13 -4.67
CA ASP A 63 1.05 -6.25 -6.03
C ASP A 63 2.08 -5.14 -6.29
N VAL A 64 3.29 -5.33 -5.76
CA VAL A 64 4.34 -4.30 -5.80
C VAL A 64 4.67 -3.88 -7.23
N ASP A 65 4.68 -4.83 -8.17
CA ASP A 65 4.94 -4.53 -9.58
C ASP A 65 3.87 -3.59 -10.13
N SER A 66 2.58 -3.91 -9.98
CA SER A 66 1.49 -3.06 -10.47
C SER A 66 1.44 -1.70 -9.77
N VAL A 67 1.68 -1.67 -8.46
CA VAL A 67 1.69 -0.42 -7.67
C VAL A 67 2.80 0.50 -8.14
N LEU A 68 4.03 -0.01 -8.28
CA LEU A 68 5.18 0.80 -8.68
C LEU A 68 5.11 1.21 -10.15
N ASP A 69 4.63 0.33 -11.03
CA ASP A 69 4.46 0.60 -12.46
C ASP A 69 3.46 1.75 -12.70
N GLY A 70 2.30 1.69 -12.04
CA GLY A 70 1.29 2.73 -12.10
C GLY A 70 1.72 4.03 -11.43
N ALA A 71 2.35 3.96 -10.25
CA ALA A 71 2.86 5.14 -9.55
C ALA A 71 3.94 5.87 -10.36
N TYR A 72 4.81 5.14 -11.07
CA TYR A 72 5.81 5.72 -11.96
C TYR A 72 5.15 6.48 -13.12
N ASP A 73 4.18 5.86 -13.80
CA ASP A 73 3.49 6.50 -14.92
C ASP A 73 2.72 7.75 -14.48
N ASP A 74 2.01 7.68 -13.35
CA ASP A 74 1.26 8.80 -12.81
C ASP A 74 2.17 9.96 -12.38
N TYR A 75 3.28 9.67 -11.67
CA TYR A 75 4.25 10.68 -11.27
C TYR A 75 4.84 11.40 -12.48
N PHE A 76 5.33 10.66 -13.49
CA PHE A 76 5.95 11.28 -14.66
C PHE A 76 4.93 12.01 -15.55
N THR A 77 3.68 11.53 -15.60
CA THR A 77 2.58 12.27 -16.25
C THR A 77 2.44 13.67 -15.65
N VAL A 78 2.40 13.76 -14.33
CA VAL A 78 2.32 15.05 -13.62
C VAL A 78 3.61 15.85 -13.77
N TYR A 79 4.77 15.22 -13.58
CA TYR A 79 6.08 15.88 -13.74
C TYR A 79 6.20 16.59 -15.08
N PHE A 80 5.89 15.91 -16.19
CA PHE A 80 5.94 16.55 -17.49
C PHE A 80 4.87 17.64 -17.69
N ALA A 81 3.74 17.57 -16.99
CA ALA A 81 2.66 18.55 -17.11
C ALA A 81 2.90 19.81 -16.27
N GLU A 82 3.32 19.64 -15.01
CA GLU A 82 3.26 20.67 -13.97
C GLU A 82 4.64 21.17 -13.52
N ASP A 83 5.71 20.40 -13.73
CA ASP A 83 7.05 20.83 -13.32
C ASP A 83 7.47 22.10 -14.09
N PRO A 84 7.91 23.18 -13.42
CA PRO A 84 8.23 24.45 -14.08
C PRO A 84 9.34 24.33 -15.14
N PHE A 85 10.32 23.45 -14.90
CA PHE A 85 11.40 23.21 -15.85
C PHE A 85 10.89 22.40 -17.04
N MET A 86 10.20 21.28 -16.81
CA MET A 86 9.80 20.38 -17.91
C MET A 86 8.56 20.80 -18.69
N SER A 87 7.56 21.40 -18.04
CA SER A 87 6.29 21.77 -18.69
C SER A 87 6.46 22.70 -19.89
N LYS A 88 7.46 23.57 -19.86
CA LYS A 88 7.77 24.57 -20.90
C LYS A 88 8.98 24.22 -21.76
N ASN A 89 9.68 23.11 -21.48
CA ASN A 89 10.93 22.79 -22.16
C ASN A 89 10.67 22.17 -23.55
N PRO A 90 11.27 22.69 -24.63
CA PRO A 90 11.14 22.10 -25.97
C PRO A 90 11.63 20.64 -26.05
N ILE A 91 12.50 20.18 -25.14
CA ILE A 91 12.99 18.78 -25.13
C ILE A 91 12.02 17.80 -24.45
N LYS A 92 10.89 18.27 -23.90
CA LYS A 92 9.93 17.45 -23.11
C LYS A 92 9.54 16.14 -23.80
N ASN A 93 9.26 16.19 -25.10
CA ASN A 93 8.87 14.98 -25.85
C ASN A 93 10.01 13.95 -25.94
N PHE A 94 11.24 14.42 -26.14
CA PHE A 94 12.41 13.54 -26.16
C PHE A 94 12.68 12.96 -24.76
N ALA A 95 12.64 13.79 -23.72
CA ALA A 95 12.77 13.34 -22.34
C ALA A 95 11.70 12.31 -21.94
N ALA A 96 10.44 12.49 -22.39
CA ALA A 96 9.36 11.54 -22.16
C ALA A 96 9.63 10.17 -22.79
N VAL A 97 10.28 10.11 -23.96
CA VAL A 97 10.70 8.84 -24.58
C VAL A 97 11.80 8.18 -23.75
N LEU A 98 12.80 8.93 -23.29
CA LEU A 98 13.86 8.40 -22.43
C LEU A 98 13.32 7.84 -21.11
N VAL A 99 12.41 8.58 -20.45
CA VAL A 99 11.74 8.14 -19.21
C VAL A 99 10.97 6.84 -19.44
N LYS A 100 10.22 6.71 -20.54
CA LYS A 100 9.52 5.46 -20.87
C LYS A 100 10.48 4.28 -21.05
N MET A 101 11.63 4.49 -21.69
CA MET A 101 12.65 3.44 -21.85
C MET A 101 13.34 3.08 -20.53
N ALA A 102 13.50 4.05 -19.62
CA ALA A 102 14.10 3.84 -18.30
C ALA A 102 13.15 3.17 -17.29
N LYS A 103 11.83 3.16 -17.56
CA LYS A 103 10.80 2.64 -16.64
C LYS A 103 11.11 1.24 -16.09
N PRO A 104 11.43 0.20 -16.90
CA PRO A 104 11.66 -1.14 -16.37
C PRO A 104 12.82 -1.19 -15.36
N LEU A 105 13.90 -0.46 -15.64
CA LEU A 105 15.05 -0.36 -14.76
C LEU A 105 14.67 0.39 -13.47
N ALA A 106 14.00 1.53 -13.59
CA ALA A 106 13.57 2.32 -12.44
C ALA A 106 12.61 1.54 -11.51
N VAL A 107 11.60 0.88 -12.08
CA VAL A 107 10.65 0.05 -11.32
C VAL A 107 11.35 -1.12 -10.63
N SER A 108 12.31 -1.77 -11.30
CA SER A 108 13.14 -2.81 -10.70
C SER A 108 13.94 -2.30 -9.49
N GLU A 109 14.58 -1.13 -9.60
CA GLU A 109 15.32 -0.55 -8.48
C GLU A 109 14.41 -0.13 -7.32
N MET A 110 13.24 0.44 -7.61
CA MET A 110 12.24 0.75 -6.58
C MET A 110 11.76 -0.52 -5.87
N LYS A 111 11.53 -1.61 -6.60
CA LYS A 111 11.14 -2.91 -6.03
C LYS A 111 12.21 -3.46 -5.10
N LYS A 112 13.50 -3.35 -5.45
CA LYS A 112 14.61 -3.73 -4.57
C LYS A 112 14.61 -2.91 -3.27
N LYS A 113 14.38 -1.60 -3.36
CA LYS A 113 14.28 -0.73 -2.17
C LYS A 113 13.08 -1.11 -1.28
N VAL A 114 11.93 -1.42 -1.87
CA VAL A 114 10.75 -1.94 -1.14
C VAL A 114 11.08 -3.27 -0.46
N ASP A 115 11.67 -4.21 -1.19
CA ASP A 115 12.07 -5.52 -0.65
C ASP A 115 13.04 -5.39 0.53
N TYR A 116 14.06 -4.53 0.39
CA TYR A 116 15.01 -4.25 1.46
C TYR A 116 14.33 -3.64 2.69
N TYR A 117 13.45 -2.66 2.49
CA TYR A 117 12.71 -2.03 3.59
C TYR A 117 11.81 -3.03 4.34
N VAL A 118 11.07 -3.86 3.61
CA VAL A 118 10.23 -4.89 4.23
C VAL A 118 11.10 -5.87 5.03
N LYS A 119 12.25 -6.30 4.50
CA LYS A 119 13.16 -7.25 5.17
C LYS A 119 13.86 -6.70 6.41
N THR A 120 14.16 -5.40 6.44
CA THR A 120 15.08 -4.84 7.43
C THR A 120 14.48 -3.74 8.30
N GLY A 121 13.34 -3.17 7.89
CA GLY A 121 12.74 -1.98 8.50
C GLY A 121 13.49 -0.69 8.20
N ASN A 122 14.59 -0.76 7.45
CA ASN A 122 15.44 0.38 7.14
C ASN A 122 15.38 0.68 5.66
N TRP A 123 15.39 1.97 5.31
CA TRP A 123 15.66 2.37 3.94
C TRP A 123 17.13 2.14 3.65
N GLN A 124 17.44 1.49 2.54
CA GLN A 124 18.83 1.36 2.11
C GLN A 124 19.41 2.77 1.94
N GLU A 125 20.47 3.08 2.67
CA GLU A 125 21.22 4.33 2.48
C GLU A 125 21.74 4.34 1.04
N GLU A 126 21.57 5.46 0.36
CA GLU A 126 22.20 5.65 -0.93
C GLU A 126 23.70 5.70 -0.68
N ASN A 127 24.42 4.66 -1.12
CA ASN A 127 25.87 4.74 -1.20
C ASN A 127 26.20 5.92 -2.11
N THR A 128 26.63 7.04 -1.53
CA THR A 128 27.23 8.19 -2.22
C THR A 128 28.64 7.85 -2.72
N GLY A 129 28.83 6.61 -3.19
CA GLY A 129 30.01 6.17 -3.91
C GLY A 129 29.73 6.34 -5.40
N GLN A 130 30.49 7.24 -6.03
CA GLN A 130 30.71 7.41 -7.46
C GLN A 130 30.32 6.20 -8.34
N ASP A 131 29.04 6.07 -8.68
CA ASP A 131 28.55 5.01 -9.56
C ASP A 131 28.10 5.63 -10.88
N ASN A 132 28.79 5.26 -11.95
CA ASN A 132 28.65 5.83 -13.29
C ASN A 132 27.42 5.26 -14.01
N ASN A 133 26.30 5.08 -13.31
CA ASN A 133 25.08 4.57 -13.91
C ASN A 133 24.48 5.66 -14.80
N GLU A 134 24.40 5.40 -16.10
CA GLU A 134 23.80 6.30 -17.11
C GLU A 134 22.34 6.65 -16.76
N ALA A 135 21.65 5.77 -16.03
CA ALA A 135 20.35 6.05 -15.43
C ALA A 135 20.40 7.18 -14.39
N ALA A 136 21.46 7.26 -13.56
CA ALA A 136 21.70 8.34 -12.61
C ALA A 136 22.09 9.66 -13.29
N ALA A 137 22.62 9.61 -14.52
CA ALA A 137 22.93 10.79 -15.33
C ALA A 137 21.68 11.40 -15.98
N LEU A 138 20.69 10.58 -16.33
CA LEU A 138 19.38 11.03 -16.84
C LEU A 138 18.47 11.57 -15.73
N THR A 139 18.77 11.22 -14.48
CA THR A 139 18.03 11.67 -13.32
C THR A 139 18.76 12.83 -12.61
N GLY A 140 20.09 12.85 -12.56
CA GLY A 140 20.88 13.94 -11.96
C GLY A 140 21.43 13.52 -10.60
N LYS A 141 22.64 13.99 -10.26
CA LYS A 141 23.47 13.45 -9.17
C LYS A 141 22.90 13.55 -7.73
N ASN A 142 21.72 14.16 -7.54
CA ASN A 142 20.99 14.24 -6.26
C ASN A 142 19.56 13.70 -6.43
N SER A 143 19.44 12.56 -7.11
CA SER A 143 18.21 12.05 -7.72
C SER A 143 17.18 11.48 -6.71
N ASP A 144 16.64 12.33 -5.84
CA ASP A 144 15.37 12.18 -5.11
C ASP A 144 14.14 12.20 -6.06
N ILE A 145 14.26 11.57 -7.23
CA ILE A 145 13.34 11.77 -8.39
C ILE A 145 12.27 10.70 -8.45
N THR A 146 12.30 9.77 -7.51
CA THR A 146 11.31 8.71 -7.39
C THR A 146 10.24 9.03 -6.33
N GLY A 147 10.31 10.20 -5.68
CA GLY A 147 9.42 10.53 -4.56
C GLY A 147 9.64 9.65 -3.32
N LEU A 148 10.59 8.71 -3.35
CA LEU A 148 10.89 7.80 -2.25
C LEU A 148 11.36 8.54 -0.99
N ALA A 149 12.12 9.64 -1.13
CA ALA A 149 12.50 10.48 0.01
C ALA A 149 11.27 11.06 0.72
N ALA A 150 10.24 11.48 -0.03
CA ALA A 150 9.00 11.99 0.55
C ALA A 150 8.21 10.90 1.29
N ILE A 151 8.39 9.62 0.96
CA ILE A 151 7.75 8.49 1.64
C ILE A 151 8.48 8.14 2.95
N LYS A 152 9.79 8.41 3.06
CA LYS A 152 10.58 8.11 4.28
C LYS A 152 10.07 8.85 5.51
N ASP A 153 9.56 10.05 5.30
CA ASP A 153 9.13 10.97 6.36
C ASP A 153 7.64 10.81 6.71
N MET A 154 6.94 9.84 6.11
CA MET A 154 5.51 9.61 6.32
C MET A 154 5.25 8.60 7.45
N HIS A 155 4.49 9.04 8.45
CA HIS A 155 4.07 8.21 9.58
C HIS A 155 2.60 7.85 9.45
N PHE A 156 2.30 6.56 9.38
CA PHE A 156 0.91 6.07 9.30
C PHE A 156 0.14 6.42 10.58
N GLN A 157 -1.05 6.99 10.40
CA GLN A 157 -1.92 7.38 11.51
C GLN A 157 -3.13 6.45 11.65
N LYS A 158 -3.92 6.33 10.57
CA LYS A 158 -5.19 5.59 10.59
C LYS A 158 -5.69 5.27 9.19
N ILE A 159 -6.59 4.28 9.11
CA ILE A 159 -7.48 4.12 7.96
C ILE A 159 -8.58 5.19 8.08
N LYS A 160 -8.60 6.14 7.15
CA LYS A 160 -9.54 7.28 7.14
C LYS A 160 -10.90 6.88 6.58
N PHE A 161 -10.92 6.07 5.53
CA PHE A 161 -12.16 5.55 4.94
C PHE A 161 -11.93 4.25 4.17
N THR A 162 -13.03 3.56 3.84
CA THR A 162 -13.04 2.45 2.89
C THR A 162 -14.29 2.54 2.04
N LYS A 163 -14.12 2.58 0.72
CA LYS A 163 -15.20 2.46 -0.27
C LYS A 163 -15.04 1.11 -0.93
N LYS A 164 -16.05 0.25 -0.86
CA LYS A 164 -16.01 -1.10 -1.42
C LYS A 164 -17.12 -1.26 -2.45
N GLU A 165 -16.75 -1.74 -3.63
CA GLU A 165 -17.64 -2.05 -4.76
C GLU A 165 -17.36 -3.49 -5.20
N SER A 166 -18.15 -4.44 -4.67
CA SER A 166 -18.00 -5.88 -4.95
C SER A 166 -16.59 -6.42 -4.64
N ASP A 167 -15.78 -6.61 -5.68
CA ASP A 167 -14.43 -7.15 -5.73
C ASP A 167 -13.36 -6.06 -5.85
N LYS A 168 -13.75 -4.78 -5.86
CA LYS A 168 -12.86 -3.63 -5.83
C LYS A 168 -13.07 -2.80 -4.57
N ALA A 169 -12.02 -2.15 -4.10
CA ALA A 169 -12.10 -1.22 -2.99
C ALA A 169 -11.07 -0.11 -3.11
N ILE A 170 -11.41 1.05 -2.54
CA ILE A 170 -10.48 2.14 -2.28
C ILE A 170 -10.41 2.32 -0.76
N VAL A 171 -9.20 2.22 -0.21
CA VAL A 171 -8.93 2.47 1.21
C VAL A 171 -8.08 3.73 1.33
N GLY A 172 -8.59 4.73 2.05
CA GLY A 172 -7.85 5.96 2.34
C GLY A 172 -7.00 5.79 3.59
N LEU A 173 -5.68 5.90 3.45
CA LEU A 173 -4.70 5.79 4.52
C LEU A 173 -4.19 7.20 4.85
N ALA A 174 -4.36 7.63 6.09
CA ALA A 174 -3.87 8.93 6.55
C ALA A 174 -2.45 8.80 7.11
N PHE A 175 -1.58 9.70 6.68
CA PHE A 175 -0.21 9.83 7.12
C PHE A 175 0.07 11.26 7.57
N THR A 176 1.01 11.44 8.49
CA THR A 176 1.61 12.75 8.80
C THR A 176 3.04 12.75 8.32
N GLU A 177 3.51 13.87 7.81
CA GLU A 177 4.92 14.06 7.42
C GLU A 177 5.69 14.72 8.58
N ASP A 178 6.98 14.42 8.70
CA ASP A 178 7.82 15.07 9.71
C ASP A 178 7.79 16.61 9.57
N GLY A 179 7.48 17.29 10.67
CA GLY A 179 7.36 18.75 10.71
C GLY A 179 6.03 19.31 10.20
N GLU A 180 5.12 18.48 9.69
CA GLU A 180 3.80 18.88 9.20
C GLU A 180 2.68 18.43 10.15
N LYS A 181 1.69 19.30 10.37
CA LYS A 181 0.51 18.95 11.21
C LYS A 181 -0.63 18.33 10.42
N ASP A 182 -0.68 18.60 9.12
CA ASP A 182 -1.78 18.18 8.26
C ASP A 182 -1.61 16.74 7.78
N GLU A 183 -2.71 16.00 7.75
CA GLU A 183 -2.72 14.62 7.24
C GLU A 183 -2.65 14.61 5.70
N THR A 184 -1.69 13.90 5.13
CA THR A 184 -1.71 13.46 3.73
C THR A 184 -2.48 12.15 3.64
N VAL A 185 -3.48 12.06 2.76
CA VAL A 185 -4.27 10.84 2.56
C VAL A 185 -3.87 10.16 1.27
N ILE A 186 -3.40 8.91 1.36
CA ILE A 186 -3.09 8.06 0.21
C ILE A 186 -4.23 7.05 0.02
N ASN A 187 -4.85 7.07 -1.15
CA ASN A 187 -5.96 6.20 -1.52
C ASN A 187 -5.40 4.97 -2.23
N ILE A 188 -5.33 3.83 -1.56
CA ILE A 188 -4.91 2.58 -2.19
C ILE A 188 -6.11 1.90 -2.85
N LYS A 189 -5.93 1.45 -4.09
CA LYS A 189 -6.89 0.59 -4.78
C LYS A 189 -6.56 -0.87 -4.46
N MET A 190 -7.60 -1.62 -4.12
CA MET A 190 -7.49 -3.03 -3.79
C MET A 190 -8.45 -3.85 -4.63
N GLU A 191 -8.01 -5.05 -5.02
CA GLU A 191 -8.81 -6.02 -5.75
C GLU A 191 -8.85 -7.35 -5.02
N LYS A 192 -10.05 -7.93 -4.96
CA LYS A 192 -10.29 -9.22 -4.34
C LYS A 192 -9.89 -10.33 -5.31
N GLN A 193 -8.93 -11.14 -4.88
CA GLN A 193 -8.41 -12.28 -5.60
C GLN A 193 -9.40 -13.46 -5.55
N ALA A 194 -9.17 -14.47 -6.41
CA ALA A 194 -10.05 -15.64 -6.53
C ALA A 194 -10.15 -16.47 -5.23
N ASP A 195 -9.09 -16.48 -4.40
CA ASP A 195 -9.06 -17.11 -3.08
C ASP A 195 -9.76 -16.27 -1.98
N GLY A 196 -10.22 -15.07 -2.34
CA GLY A 196 -10.93 -14.13 -1.48
C GLY A 196 -10.03 -13.15 -0.72
N VAL A 197 -8.72 -13.20 -0.92
CA VAL A 197 -7.74 -12.24 -0.37
C VAL A 197 -7.87 -10.89 -1.07
N TRP A 198 -7.71 -9.79 -0.34
CA TRP A 198 -7.62 -8.46 -0.95
C TRP A 198 -6.16 -8.10 -1.17
N LYS A 199 -5.83 -7.71 -2.40
CA LYS A 199 -4.48 -7.30 -2.78
C LYS A 199 -4.47 -5.81 -3.13
N VAL A 200 -3.49 -5.06 -2.64
CA VAL A 200 -3.23 -3.69 -3.10
C VAL A 200 -2.67 -3.74 -4.51
N VAL A 201 -3.25 -3.01 -5.45
CA VAL A 201 -2.86 -3.06 -6.87
C VAL A 201 -2.42 -1.72 -7.44
N SER A 202 -2.86 -0.61 -6.85
CA SER A 202 -2.43 0.73 -7.27
C SER A 202 -2.65 1.74 -6.15
N ILE A 203 -2.11 2.94 -6.33
CA ILE A 203 -2.47 4.12 -5.54
C ILE A 203 -3.34 4.99 -6.46
N ASP A 204 -4.60 5.16 -6.09
CA ASP A 204 -5.64 5.80 -6.90
C ASP A 204 -5.41 7.31 -7.08
N ASN A 205 -4.83 7.95 -6.06
CA ASN A 205 -4.58 9.39 -6.04
C ASN A 205 -3.09 9.77 -6.19
N MET A 206 -2.32 8.99 -6.97
CA MET A 206 -0.90 9.28 -7.19
C MET A 206 -0.65 10.60 -7.88
N LYS A 207 -1.55 11.00 -8.79
CA LYS A 207 -1.40 12.26 -9.53
C LYS A 207 -1.52 13.45 -8.59
N GLU A 208 -2.57 13.49 -7.75
CA GLU A 208 -2.73 14.57 -6.77
C GLU A 208 -1.55 14.60 -5.78
N TYR A 209 -1.04 13.44 -5.38
CA TYR A 209 0.13 13.39 -4.50
C TYR A 209 1.41 13.89 -5.20
N ALA A 210 1.62 13.51 -6.46
CA ALA A 210 2.75 13.98 -7.27
C ALA A 210 2.70 15.49 -7.48
N GLU A 211 1.53 16.06 -7.76
CA GLU A 211 1.31 17.51 -7.89
C GLU A 211 1.77 18.25 -6.63
N LYS A 212 1.35 17.76 -5.44
CA LYS A 212 1.77 18.33 -4.14
C LYS A 212 3.29 18.30 -3.97
N ILE A 213 3.94 17.19 -4.30
CA ILE A 213 5.41 17.05 -4.15
C ILE A 213 6.14 17.99 -5.12
N ILE A 214 5.73 18.03 -6.39
CA ILE A 214 6.36 18.85 -7.42
C ILE A 214 6.23 20.34 -7.09
N ALA A 215 5.03 20.78 -6.70
CA ALA A 215 4.79 22.16 -6.26
C ALA A 215 5.66 22.54 -5.04
N ARG A 216 5.79 21.65 -4.07
CA ARG A 216 6.64 21.87 -2.88
C ARG A 216 8.11 22.00 -3.26
N LYS A 217 8.63 21.18 -4.18
CA LYS A 217 10.01 21.30 -4.66
C LYS A 217 10.26 22.65 -5.35
N ALA A 218 9.36 23.04 -6.24
CA ALA A 218 9.44 24.34 -6.93
C ALA A 218 9.46 25.54 -5.97
N SER A 219 8.71 25.48 -4.85
CA SER A 219 8.70 26.55 -3.84
C SER A 219 9.98 26.66 -3.00
N LYS A 220 10.80 25.61 -2.95
CA LYS A 220 12.07 25.61 -2.19
C LYS A 220 13.26 26.10 -3.03
N GLU A 221 13.12 26.08 -4.36
CA GLU A 221 14.17 26.46 -5.32
C GLU A 221 14.03 27.91 -5.84
N GLY A 222 12.90 28.57 -5.59
CA GLY A 222 12.65 29.98 -5.93
C GLY A 222 12.86 30.92 -4.76
#